data_AF-A0A258APP1-F1
#
_entry.id   AF-A0A258APP1-F1
#
_cell.length_a   1.000
_cell.length_b   1.000
_cell.length_c   1.000
_cell.angle_alpha   90.00
_cell.angle_beta   90.00
_cell.angle_gamma   90.00
#
_symmetry.space_group_name_H-M   'P 1'
#
loop_
_entity.id
_entity.type
_entity.pdbx_description
1 polymer ?
#
loop_
_entity_poly.entity_id
_entity_poly.type
_entity_poly.pdbx_seq_one_letter_code
_entity_poly.pdbx_strand_id
1 'polypeptide(L)'
;METILQQILYVAAALIFAIACRSFENRFIQKLGWLALLGASYLSGYYLTDTHVGGAIFIAAWFMLPWLEIIFRVRRLRFPIKSEVKHRFPPSREVFPELSDLSSEADDAGFTEVGDTGWQWSQTDHFMRLFYHTEKRTQAAIALAQQGDFGFSYVSLTSRTSNGVTFTTTNYPFASTMKHSPKQRLNRFTHAGSFADLLERHEHFLMREGVLLEDLVLQDTEFLHAYIERDMSVQIDHNITTGVIEPTGNGEFRYSWRGCIFLYWQVVKDMLRV
;
A
#
# COMPACT_ATOMS: atom_id res chain seq x y z
N MET A 1 6.15 -44.73 18.91
CA MET A 1 6.86 -43.53 19.39
C MET A 1 7.69 -43.04 18.22
N GLU A 2 7.33 -41.89 17.63
CA GLU A 2 8.11 -41.33 16.52
C GLU A 2 9.50 -40.96 17.02
N THR A 3 10.52 -41.20 16.20
CA THR A 3 11.89 -40.77 16.54
C THR A 3 12.03 -39.27 16.35
N ILE A 4 12.93 -38.64 17.10
CA ILE A 4 13.26 -37.20 16.94
C ILE A 4 13.61 -36.88 15.48
N LEU A 5 14.30 -37.79 14.80
CA LEU A 5 14.62 -37.66 13.38
C LEU A 5 13.37 -37.58 12.50
N GLN A 6 12.35 -38.43 12.74
CA GLN A 6 11.09 -38.39 12.00
C GLN A 6 10.34 -37.07 12.21
N GLN A 7 10.28 -36.57 13.45
CA GLN A 7 9.63 -35.30 13.77
C GLN A 7 10.28 -34.12 13.03
N ILE A 8 11.62 -34.07 13.04
CA ILE A 8 12.38 -33.05 12.29
C ILE A 8 12.10 -33.15 10.79
N LEU A 9 12.06 -34.36 10.23
CA LEU A 9 11.80 -34.57 8.81
C LEU A 9 10.37 -34.13 8.41
N TYR A 10 9.37 -34.33 9.25
CA TYR A 10 8.01 -33.84 8.98
C TYR A 10 7.92 -32.31 8.96
N VAL A 11 8.55 -31.65 9.92
CA VAL A 11 8.61 -30.18 9.95
C VAL A 11 9.36 -29.66 8.72
N ALA A 12 10.51 -30.26 8.39
CA ALA A 12 11.29 -29.87 7.22
C ALA A 12 10.51 -30.08 5.91
N ALA A 13 9.81 -31.20 5.76
CA ALA A 13 8.97 -31.47 4.59
C ALA A 13 7.84 -30.43 4.45
N ALA A 14 7.16 -30.10 5.54
CA ALA A 14 6.11 -29.07 5.55
C ALA A 14 6.67 -27.68 5.19
N LEU A 15 7.87 -27.33 5.69
CA LEU A 15 8.54 -26.06 5.35
C LEU A 15 8.94 -26.00 3.88
N ILE A 16 9.57 -27.05 3.34
CA ILE A 16 9.96 -27.12 1.93
C ILE A 16 8.73 -27.04 1.04
N PHE A 17 7.66 -27.77 1.38
CA PHE A 17 6.38 -27.70 0.67
C PHE A 17 5.79 -26.29 0.70
N ALA A 18 5.81 -25.62 1.86
CA ALA A 18 5.35 -24.24 2.00
C ALA A 18 6.13 -23.28 1.09
N ILE A 19 7.46 -23.39 1.07
CA ILE A 19 8.34 -22.55 0.22
C ILE A 19 8.07 -22.83 -1.26
N ALA A 20 7.95 -24.09 -1.66
CA ALA A 20 7.64 -24.48 -3.03
C ALA A 20 6.28 -23.94 -3.48
N CYS A 21 5.23 -24.02 -2.65
CA CYS A 21 3.93 -23.44 -2.97
C CYS A 21 4.00 -21.92 -3.18
N ARG A 22 4.88 -21.22 -2.45
CA ARG A 22 5.05 -19.77 -2.56
C ARG A 22 5.82 -19.32 -3.81
N SER A 23 6.51 -20.22 -4.52
CA SER A 23 7.19 -19.88 -5.78
C SER A 23 6.27 -19.85 -7.00
N PHE A 24 4.98 -20.20 -6.85
CA PHE A 24 3.99 -20.13 -7.93
C PHE A 24 3.28 -18.78 -7.94
N GLU A 25 2.87 -18.31 -9.11
CA GLU A 25 2.07 -17.09 -9.28
C GLU A 25 0.56 -17.29 -8.98
N ASN A 26 0.12 -18.54 -8.80
CA ASN A 26 -1.27 -18.84 -8.52
C ASN A 26 -1.63 -18.56 -7.05
N ARG A 27 -2.55 -17.62 -6.81
CA ARG A 27 -3.03 -17.23 -5.46
C ARG A 27 -3.46 -18.40 -4.58
N PHE A 28 -4.10 -19.44 -5.13
CA PHE A 28 -4.59 -20.56 -4.32
C PHE A 28 -3.44 -21.45 -3.85
N ILE A 29 -2.40 -21.58 -4.67
CA ILE A 29 -1.17 -22.31 -4.31
C ILE A 29 -0.39 -21.50 -3.28
N GLN A 30 -0.28 -20.17 -3.44
CA GLN A 30 0.36 -19.32 -2.44
C GLN A 30 -0.35 -19.39 -1.07
N LYS A 31 -1.68 -19.42 -1.05
CA LYS A 31 -2.49 -19.65 0.18
C LYS A 31 -2.20 -20.98 0.83
N LEU A 32 -2.11 -22.05 0.04
CA LEU A 32 -1.72 -23.36 0.54
C LEU A 32 -0.32 -23.31 1.17
N GLY A 33 0.60 -22.56 0.58
CA GLY A 33 1.92 -22.32 1.15
C GLY A 33 1.88 -21.65 2.52
N TRP A 34 1.06 -20.62 2.71
CA TRP A 34 0.84 -19.99 4.02
C TRP A 34 0.25 -20.97 5.05
N LEU A 35 -0.77 -21.74 4.67
CA LEU A 35 -1.36 -22.74 5.55
C LEU A 35 -0.35 -23.82 5.95
N ALA A 36 0.47 -24.28 5.01
CA ALA A 36 1.54 -25.25 5.27
C ALA A 36 2.59 -24.67 6.24
N LEU A 37 2.93 -23.39 6.14
CA LEU A 37 3.87 -22.72 7.03
C LEU A 37 3.32 -22.58 8.46
N LEU A 38 2.03 -22.28 8.61
CA LEU A 38 1.36 -22.31 9.91
C LEU A 38 1.29 -23.73 10.47
N GLY A 39 1.04 -24.73 9.62
CA GLY A 39 1.09 -26.15 9.99
C GLY A 39 2.47 -26.60 10.45
N ALA A 40 3.54 -26.18 9.75
CA ALA A 40 4.91 -26.45 10.14
C ALA A 40 5.27 -25.80 11.49
N SER A 41 4.78 -24.58 11.73
CA SER A 41 4.96 -23.86 13.01
C SER A 41 4.23 -24.58 14.14
N TYR A 42 3.01 -25.07 13.88
CA TYR A 42 2.27 -25.88 14.84
C TYR A 42 2.99 -27.18 15.19
N LEU A 43 3.44 -27.93 14.19
CA LEU A 43 4.18 -29.18 14.39
C LEU A 43 5.46 -28.94 15.17
N SER A 44 6.19 -27.86 14.85
CA SER A 44 7.37 -27.44 15.62
C SER A 44 7.05 -27.23 17.10
N GLY A 45 6.01 -26.44 17.41
CA GLY A 45 5.62 -26.19 18.81
C GLY A 45 5.07 -27.43 19.52
N TYR A 46 4.35 -28.28 18.81
CA TYR A 46 3.83 -29.55 19.32
C TYR A 46 4.98 -30.50 19.68
N TYR A 47 5.91 -30.77 18.76
CA TYR A 47 7.02 -31.69 18.98
C TYR A 47 8.05 -31.19 20.00
N LEU A 48 8.19 -29.86 20.17
CA LEU A 48 9.09 -29.29 21.18
C LEU A 48 8.54 -29.39 22.61
N THR A 49 7.21 -29.43 22.77
CA THR A 49 6.55 -29.35 24.08
C THR A 49 5.73 -30.58 24.44
N ASP A 50 5.56 -31.50 23.49
CA ASP A 50 4.62 -32.63 23.52
C ASP A 50 3.17 -32.24 23.84
N THR A 51 2.77 -31.00 23.52
CA THR A 51 1.41 -30.51 23.75
C THR A 51 0.82 -29.74 22.57
N HIS A 52 -0.49 -29.90 22.36
CA HIS A 52 -1.22 -29.09 21.38
C HIS A 52 -1.24 -27.60 21.73
N VAL A 53 -1.08 -27.26 23.02
CA VAL A 53 -0.94 -25.89 23.51
C VAL A 53 0.33 -25.25 22.96
N GLY A 54 1.47 -25.97 22.99
CA GLY A 54 2.71 -25.49 22.39
C GLY A 54 2.60 -25.21 20.90
N GLY A 55 1.93 -26.10 20.15
CA GLY A 55 1.64 -25.88 18.73
C GLY A 55 0.77 -24.63 18.48
N ALA A 56 -0.27 -24.43 19.29
CA ALA A 56 -1.14 -23.25 19.19
C ALA A 56 -0.38 -21.94 19.51
N ILE A 57 0.52 -21.95 20.50
CA ILE A 57 1.37 -20.80 20.85
C ILE A 57 2.27 -20.41 19.68
N PHE A 58 2.89 -21.38 19.00
CA PHE A 58 3.75 -21.12 17.85
C PHE A 58 2.99 -20.51 16.67
N ILE A 59 1.75 -20.95 16.40
CA ILE A 59 0.87 -20.27 15.44
C ILE A 59 0.58 -18.84 15.91
N ALA A 60 0.18 -18.66 17.17
CA ALA A 60 -0.19 -17.35 17.70
C ALA A 60 0.96 -16.33 17.64
N ALA A 61 2.21 -16.79 17.77
CA ALA A 61 3.39 -15.95 17.65
C ALA A 61 3.48 -15.21 16.30
N TRP A 62 3.08 -15.85 15.19
CA TRP A 62 3.04 -15.21 13.86
C TRP A 62 2.14 -13.98 13.82
N PHE A 63 1.03 -14.01 14.55
CA PHE A 63 0.10 -12.88 14.64
C PHE A 63 0.57 -11.85 15.67
N MET A 64 1.34 -12.25 16.68
CA MET A 64 1.91 -11.31 17.65
C MET A 64 3.06 -10.47 17.10
N LEU A 65 3.85 -10.99 16.14
CA LEU A 65 4.99 -10.28 15.56
C LEU A 65 4.61 -8.90 14.96
N PRO A 66 3.61 -8.77 14.08
CA PRO A 66 3.16 -7.46 13.59
C PRO A 66 2.71 -6.52 14.71
N TRP A 67 2.07 -7.05 15.75
CA TRP A 67 1.60 -6.26 16.87
C TRP A 67 2.75 -5.62 17.67
N LEU A 68 3.81 -6.39 17.89
CA LEU A 68 5.01 -5.89 18.56
C LEU A 68 5.67 -4.77 17.74
N GLU A 69 5.81 -4.93 16.42
CA GLU A 69 6.34 -3.88 15.55
C GLU A 69 5.51 -2.59 15.63
N ILE A 70 4.18 -2.71 15.61
CA ILE A 70 3.28 -1.56 15.68
C ILE A 70 3.48 -0.79 17.00
N ILE A 71 3.56 -1.48 18.13
CA ILE A 71 3.72 -0.85 19.44
C ILE A 71 5.11 -0.22 19.60
N PHE A 72 6.17 -0.97 19.27
CA PHE A 72 7.54 -0.54 19.56
C PHE A 72 8.10 0.44 18.53
N ARG A 73 7.66 0.37 17.27
CA ARG A 73 8.16 1.21 16.18
C ARG A 73 7.10 2.19 15.69
N VAL A 74 6.01 1.70 15.11
CA VAL A 74 5.05 2.54 14.37
C VAL A 74 4.40 3.60 15.26
N ARG A 75 4.02 3.26 16.49
CA ARG A 75 3.43 4.19 17.45
C ARG A 75 4.39 5.33 17.86
N ARG A 76 5.70 5.11 17.76
CA ARG A 76 6.72 6.12 18.08
C ARG A 76 6.96 7.09 16.93
N LEU A 77 6.52 6.75 15.72
CA LEU A 77 6.63 7.64 14.56
C LEU A 77 5.78 8.91 14.76
N ARG A 78 6.30 10.00 14.22
CA ARG A 78 5.68 11.32 14.21
C ARG A 78 5.71 11.83 12.78
N PHE A 79 4.58 12.36 12.33
CA PHE A 79 4.42 12.87 10.98
C PHE A 79 3.84 14.28 11.04
N PRO A 80 4.23 15.19 10.14
CA PRO A 80 3.69 16.53 10.11
C PRO A 80 2.21 16.51 9.71
N ILE A 81 1.37 17.30 10.37
CA ILE A 81 -0.07 17.44 10.04
C ILE A 81 -0.24 18.14 8.68
N LYS A 82 0.63 19.09 8.38
CA LYS A 82 0.68 19.77 7.08
C LYS A 82 1.93 19.34 6.34
N SER A 83 1.75 18.87 5.12
CA SER A 83 2.84 18.58 4.21
C SER A 83 2.74 19.52 3.02
N GLU A 84 3.82 20.23 2.73
CA GLU A 84 3.96 20.99 1.50
C GLU A 84 4.58 20.08 0.44
N VAL A 85 3.89 19.95 -0.69
CA VAL A 85 4.30 19.24 -1.89
C VAL A 85 4.99 20.26 -2.78
N LYS A 86 6.32 20.14 -2.90
CA LYS A 86 7.17 21.14 -3.55
C LYS A 86 7.66 20.62 -4.89
N HIS A 87 7.99 21.54 -5.79
CA HIS A 87 8.70 21.18 -7.02
C HIS A 87 9.99 20.44 -6.67
N ARG A 88 10.31 19.38 -7.41
CA ARG A 88 11.50 18.57 -7.18
C ARG A 88 12.08 18.10 -8.49
N PHE A 89 13.40 17.96 -8.55
CA PHE A 89 14.05 17.32 -9.70
C PHE A 89 13.84 15.79 -9.67
N PRO A 90 13.77 15.15 -10.84
CA PRO A 90 13.65 13.71 -10.93
C PRO A 90 14.89 13.02 -10.33
N PRO A 91 14.71 11.89 -9.62
CA PRO A 91 15.82 11.07 -9.16
C PRO A 91 16.67 10.56 -10.33
N SER A 92 17.91 10.15 -10.03
CA SER A 92 18.76 9.50 -11.04
C SER A 92 18.16 8.16 -11.48
N ARG A 93 18.55 7.69 -12.67
CA ARG A 93 18.15 6.36 -13.18
C ARG A 93 18.61 5.21 -12.28
N GLU A 94 19.63 5.40 -11.46
CA GLU A 94 20.07 4.41 -10.48
C GLU A 94 19.07 4.29 -9.32
N VAL A 95 18.43 5.40 -8.92
CA VAL A 95 17.46 5.46 -7.83
C VAL A 95 16.05 5.13 -8.30
N PHE A 96 15.67 5.58 -9.49
CA PHE A 96 14.37 5.31 -10.09
C PHE A 96 14.51 4.84 -11.55
N PRO A 97 14.88 3.57 -11.79
CA PRO A 97 15.13 3.04 -13.13
C PRO A 97 13.90 3.10 -14.05
N GLU A 98 12.72 2.78 -13.50
CA GLU A 98 11.46 2.61 -14.24
C GLU A 98 10.80 3.94 -14.64
N LEU A 99 11.26 5.09 -14.11
CA LEU A 99 10.61 6.38 -14.34
C LEU A 99 10.53 6.72 -15.83
N SER A 100 11.58 6.42 -16.60
CA SER A 100 11.63 6.72 -18.04
C SER A 100 10.59 5.91 -18.81
N ASP A 101 10.51 4.60 -18.53
CA ASP A 101 9.63 3.68 -19.25
C ASP A 101 8.17 3.96 -18.92
N LEU A 102 7.85 4.14 -17.63
CA LEU A 102 6.51 4.50 -17.18
C LEU A 102 6.07 5.88 -17.70
N SER A 103 7.00 6.84 -17.83
CA SER A 103 6.69 8.16 -18.43
C SER A 103 6.37 8.03 -19.91
N SER A 104 7.10 7.17 -20.65
CA SER A 104 6.83 6.89 -22.05
C SER A 104 5.46 6.21 -22.22
N GLU A 105 5.14 5.23 -21.37
CA GLU A 105 3.83 4.56 -21.42
C GLU A 105 2.67 5.54 -21.14
N ALA A 106 2.88 6.51 -20.24
CA ALA A 106 1.88 7.55 -19.98
C ALA A 106 1.68 8.47 -21.21
N ASP A 107 2.76 8.88 -21.87
CA ASP A 107 2.71 9.68 -23.09
C ASP A 107 2.02 8.93 -24.25
N ASP A 108 2.37 7.66 -24.44
CA ASP A 108 1.73 6.76 -25.42
C ASP A 108 0.21 6.60 -25.14
N ALA A 109 -0.19 6.67 -23.87
CA ALA A 109 -1.58 6.63 -23.44
C ALA A 109 -2.31 8.00 -23.53
N GLY A 110 -1.66 9.03 -24.06
CA GLY A 110 -2.22 10.37 -24.28
C GLY A 110 -2.15 11.31 -23.07
N PHE A 111 -1.35 10.99 -22.06
CA PHE A 111 -1.14 11.87 -20.91
C PHE A 111 0.01 12.83 -21.17
N THR A 112 -0.20 14.11 -20.89
CA THR A 112 0.85 15.13 -20.99
C THR A 112 1.55 15.31 -19.64
N GLU A 113 2.88 15.27 -19.62
CA GLU A 113 3.67 15.58 -18.42
C GLU A 113 3.41 17.04 -17.98
N VAL A 114 3.14 17.23 -16.69
CA VAL A 114 2.82 18.53 -16.11
C VAL A 114 3.95 19.03 -15.22
N GLY A 115 4.60 18.12 -14.48
CA GLY A 115 5.77 18.47 -13.68
C GLY A 115 6.11 17.47 -12.60
N ASP A 116 7.25 17.73 -11.97
CA ASP A 116 7.85 16.88 -10.95
C ASP A 116 7.71 17.51 -9.56
N THR A 117 7.29 16.71 -8.60
CA THR A 117 7.02 17.16 -7.24
C THR A 117 7.43 16.13 -6.20
N GLY A 118 7.44 16.52 -4.93
CA GLY A 118 7.77 15.61 -3.84
C GLY A 118 7.63 16.27 -2.48
N TRP A 119 7.73 15.44 -1.46
CA TRP A 119 7.81 15.85 -0.06
C TRP A 119 8.70 14.88 0.70
N GLN A 120 9.10 15.27 1.90
CA GLN A 120 9.89 14.42 2.77
C GLN A 120 9.20 14.33 4.12
N TRP A 121 8.93 13.10 4.57
CA TRP A 121 8.37 12.81 5.88
C TRP A 121 9.34 11.99 6.70
N SER A 122 9.87 12.58 7.76
CA SER A 122 10.87 11.93 8.61
C SER A 122 12.05 11.45 7.74
N GLN A 123 12.29 10.13 7.64
CA GLN A 123 13.33 9.53 6.81
C GLN A 123 12.83 9.01 5.45
N THR A 124 11.54 9.19 5.14
CA THR A 124 10.98 8.75 3.86
C THR A 124 10.90 9.91 2.90
N ASP A 125 11.50 9.69 1.74
CA ASP A 125 11.58 10.63 0.65
C ASP A 125 10.56 10.25 -0.42
N HIS A 126 9.70 11.20 -0.78
CA HIS A 126 8.68 11.00 -1.80
C HIS A 126 8.98 11.86 -3.02
N PHE A 127 8.91 11.22 -4.19
CA PHE A 127 8.95 11.85 -5.49
C PHE A 127 7.70 11.43 -6.28
N MET A 128 7.14 12.35 -7.06
CA MET A 128 6.02 12.11 -7.96
C MET A 128 6.21 12.92 -9.24
N ARG A 129 6.12 12.25 -10.39
CA ARG A 129 5.92 12.89 -11.68
C ARG A 129 4.44 12.90 -12.01
N LEU A 130 3.91 14.07 -12.33
CA LEU A 130 2.49 14.28 -12.59
C LEU A 130 2.21 14.41 -14.08
N PHE A 131 1.14 13.76 -14.52
CA PHE A 131 0.62 13.90 -15.87
C PHE A 131 -0.88 14.18 -15.85
N TYR A 132 -1.40 14.71 -16.95
CA TYR A 132 -2.83 14.95 -17.12
C TYR A 132 -3.31 14.55 -18.51
N HIS A 133 -4.49 13.92 -18.55
CA HIS A 133 -5.19 13.63 -19.79
C HIS A 133 -6.46 14.48 -19.85
N THR A 134 -6.47 15.50 -20.71
CA THR A 134 -7.56 16.48 -20.80
C THR A 134 -8.89 15.87 -21.20
N GLU A 135 -8.91 15.02 -22.23
CA GLU A 135 -10.16 14.40 -22.72
C GLU A 135 -10.78 13.44 -21.70
N LYS A 136 -9.96 12.66 -20.98
CA LYS A 136 -10.42 11.74 -19.92
C LYS A 136 -10.62 12.42 -18.57
N ARG A 137 -10.17 13.67 -18.41
CA ARG A 137 -10.17 14.45 -17.15
C ARG A 137 -9.48 13.72 -15.99
N THR A 138 -8.44 12.96 -16.30
CA THR A 138 -7.73 12.08 -15.35
C THR A 138 -6.30 12.58 -15.12
N GLN A 139 -5.90 12.62 -13.85
CA GLN A 139 -4.53 12.86 -13.42
C GLN A 139 -3.81 11.51 -13.27
N ALA A 140 -2.60 11.38 -13.80
CA ALA A 140 -1.70 10.28 -13.47
C ALA A 140 -0.57 10.79 -12.57
N ALA A 141 -0.09 9.91 -11.69
CA ALA A 141 1.13 10.15 -10.96
C ALA A 141 2.00 8.90 -10.89
N ILE A 142 3.24 9.02 -11.33
CA ILE A 142 4.30 8.02 -11.19
C ILE A 142 5.12 8.40 -9.95
N ALA A 143 5.09 7.56 -8.93
CA ALA A 143 5.61 7.89 -7.62
C ALA A 143 6.74 6.94 -7.20
N LEU A 144 7.70 7.48 -6.45
CA LEU A 144 8.71 6.73 -5.71
C LEU A 144 8.61 7.12 -4.23
N ALA A 145 8.57 6.12 -3.36
CA ALA A 145 8.76 6.30 -1.93
C ALA A 145 10.04 5.56 -1.52
N GLN A 146 11.00 6.29 -0.93
CA GLN A 146 12.30 5.76 -0.56
C GLN A 146 12.60 6.01 0.91
N GLN A 147 13.09 5.00 1.63
CA GLN A 147 13.60 5.10 2.98
C GLN A 147 14.91 4.31 3.11
N GLY A 148 16.04 5.03 3.16
CA GLY A 148 17.36 4.41 3.09
C GLY A 148 17.58 3.69 1.76
N ASP A 149 18.06 2.44 1.81
CA ASP A 149 18.30 1.59 0.63
C ASP A 149 17.03 0.90 0.11
N PHE A 150 15.89 1.05 0.81
CA PHE A 150 14.62 0.49 0.39
C PHE A 150 13.79 1.55 -0.30
N GLY A 151 13.38 1.28 -1.54
CA GLY A 151 12.45 2.10 -2.28
C GLY A 151 11.45 1.24 -3.03
N PHE A 152 10.27 1.80 -3.28
CA PHE A 152 9.30 1.18 -4.18
C PHE A 152 8.61 2.24 -5.01
N SER A 153 8.37 1.90 -6.27
CA SER A 153 7.65 2.70 -7.24
C SER A 153 6.18 2.27 -7.28
N TYR A 154 5.30 3.18 -7.68
CA TYR A 154 3.90 2.88 -7.97
C TYR A 154 3.30 3.97 -8.85
N VAL A 155 2.19 3.64 -9.50
CA VAL A 155 1.39 4.54 -10.33
C VAL A 155 0.00 4.70 -9.73
N SER A 156 -0.55 5.90 -9.84
CA SER A 156 -1.94 6.17 -9.50
C SER A 156 -2.63 7.01 -10.57
N LEU A 157 -3.89 6.69 -10.85
CA LEU A 157 -4.79 7.42 -11.72
C LEU A 157 -5.94 7.98 -10.88
N THR A 158 -6.16 9.28 -10.97
CA THR A 158 -7.12 9.99 -10.15
C THR A 158 -8.04 10.87 -11.00
N SER A 159 -9.34 10.64 -10.84
CA SER A 159 -10.41 11.45 -11.45
C SER A 159 -11.27 12.05 -10.34
N ARG A 160 -11.69 13.31 -10.52
CA ARG A 160 -12.41 14.08 -9.50
C ARG A 160 -13.74 14.53 -10.07
N THR A 161 -14.82 14.33 -9.33
CA THR A 161 -16.17 14.71 -9.75
C THR A 161 -16.57 16.09 -9.24
N SER A 162 -17.59 16.70 -9.86
CA SER A 162 -18.13 18.01 -9.49
C SER A 162 -18.73 18.05 -8.08
N ASN A 163 -19.21 16.91 -7.56
CA ASN A 163 -19.69 16.76 -6.18
C ASN A 163 -18.55 16.56 -5.14
N GLY A 164 -17.29 16.58 -5.61
CA GLY A 164 -16.08 16.51 -4.79
C GLY A 164 -15.70 15.10 -4.35
N VAL A 165 -16.15 14.06 -5.05
CA VAL A 165 -15.70 12.68 -4.84
C VAL A 165 -14.44 12.44 -5.69
N THR A 166 -13.44 11.83 -5.07
CA THR A 166 -12.16 11.50 -5.71
C THR A 166 -12.09 10.00 -5.92
N PHE A 167 -11.95 9.57 -7.17
CA PHE A 167 -11.77 8.18 -7.55
C PHE A 167 -10.30 7.96 -7.90
N THR A 168 -9.64 7.06 -7.17
CA THR A 168 -8.24 6.72 -7.39
C THR A 168 -8.10 5.23 -7.69
N THR A 169 -7.38 4.90 -8.76
CA THR A 169 -6.92 3.54 -9.04
C THR A 169 -5.40 3.51 -8.94
N THR A 170 -4.83 2.52 -8.25
CA THR A 170 -3.37 2.46 -8.02
C THR A 170 -2.87 1.03 -7.89
N ASN A 171 -1.65 0.79 -8.35
CA ASN A 171 -0.91 -0.45 -8.11
C ASN A 171 -0.09 -0.44 -6.80
N TYR A 172 -0.27 0.57 -5.93
CA TYR A 172 0.42 0.67 -4.64
C TYR A 172 0.36 -0.67 -3.87
N PRO A 173 1.51 -1.27 -3.50
CA PRO A 173 1.56 -2.67 -3.10
C PRO A 173 1.09 -2.92 -1.66
N PHE A 174 1.07 -1.89 -0.80
CA PHE A 174 0.79 -2.07 0.63
C PHE A 174 -0.65 -1.72 1.02
N ALA A 175 -1.10 -2.26 2.15
CA ALA A 175 -2.37 -1.89 2.77
C ALA A 175 -2.39 -0.41 3.17
N SER A 176 -3.56 0.22 3.07
CA SER A 176 -3.74 1.60 3.50
C SER A 176 -3.54 1.71 5.01
N THR A 177 -2.60 2.56 5.40
CA THR A 177 -2.23 2.79 6.79
C THR A 177 -3.19 3.77 7.49
N MET A 178 -3.98 4.48 6.71
CA MET A 178 -5.06 5.36 7.16
C MET A 178 -6.39 4.95 6.54
N LYS A 179 -7.50 5.36 7.18
CA LYS A 179 -8.83 5.25 6.58
C LYS A 179 -8.96 6.23 5.41
N HIS A 180 -9.69 5.82 4.39
CA HIS A 180 -10.09 6.73 3.31
C HIS A 180 -11.13 7.71 3.82
N SER A 181 -11.05 8.95 3.35
CA SER A 181 -12.09 9.94 3.65
C SER A 181 -13.42 9.53 2.99
N PRO A 182 -14.59 9.97 3.49
CA PRO A 182 -15.89 9.56 2.97
C PRO A 182 -16.13 9.88 1.49
N LYS A 183 -15.38 10.86 0.95
CA LYS A 183 -15.43 11.26 -0.46
C LYS A 183 -14.29 10.66 -1.31
N GLN A 184 -13.46 9.81 -0.74
CA GLN A 184 -12.43 9.10 -1.48
C GLN A 184 -12.90 7.68 -1.81
N ARG A 185 -12.67 7.25 -3.05
CA ARG A 185 -12.99 5.92 -3.56
C ARG A 185 -11.71 5.33 -4.13
N LEU A 186 -11.22 4.25 -3.51
CA LEU A 186 -9.96 3.62 -3.90
C LEU A 186 -10.22 2.26 -4.56
N ASN A 187 -9.60 2.04 -5.71
CA ASN A 187 -9.49 0.75 -6.37
C ASN A 187 -8.01 0.34 -6.42
N ARG A 188 -7.58 -0.51 -5.49
CA ARG A 188 -6.20 -1.01 -5.45
C ARG A 188 -6.06 -2.21 -6.39
N PHE A 189 -5.26 -2.06 -7.45
CA PHE A 189 -5.00 -3.07 -8.47
C PHE A 189 -3.49 -3.32 -8.61
N THR A 190 -2.95 -4.15 -7.73
CA THR A 190 -1.50 -4.37 -7.58
C THR A 190 -0.86 -5.25 -8.66
N HIS A 191 -1.67 -5.79 -9.59
CA HIS A 191 -1.22 -6.76 -10.60
C HIS A 191 -1.20 -6.14 -12.00
N ALA A 192 -1.22 -4.81 -12.09
CA ALA A 192 -1.08 -4.10 -13.36
C ALA A 192 0.31 -4.43 -13.95
N GLY A 193 0.33 -4.98 -15.18
CA GLY A 193 1.56 -5.26 -15.91
C GLY A 193 2.06 -4.06 -16.71
N SER A 194 1.23 -3.03 -16.89
CA SER A 194 1.55 -1.80 -17.62
C SER A 194 0.72 -0.62 -17.10
N PHE A 195 1.08 0.60 -17.52
CA PHE A 195 0.25 1.80 -17.34
C PHE A 195 -1.13 1.63 -18.00
N ALA A 196 -1.19 1.02 -19.19
CA ALA A 196 -2.42 0.78 -19.94
C ALA A 196 -3.40 -0.12 -19.16
N ASP A 197 -2.90 -1.18 -18.51
CA ASP A 197 -3.71 -2.05 -17.65
C ASP A 197 -4.35 -1.26 -16.49
N LEU A 198 -3.57 -0.33 -15.90
CA LEU A 198 -4.05 0.50 -14.81
C LEU A 198 -5.11 1.50 -15.30
N LEU A 199 -4.95 2.03 -16.51
CA LEU A 199 -5.88 2.94 -17.16
C LEU A 199 -7.20 2.27 -17.49
N GLU A 200 -7.17 1.12 -18.16
CA GLU A 200 -8.37 0.30 -18.41
C GLU A 200 -9.08 -0.02 -17.09
N ARG A 201 -8.31 -0.38 -16.06
CA ARG A 201 -8.86 -0.67 -14.75
C ARG A 201 -9.50 0.55 -14.08
N HIS A 202 -8.95 1.75 -14.31
CA HIS A 202 -9.51 2.99 -13.80
C HIS A 202 -10.82 3.34 -14.51
N GLU A 203 -10.87 3.22 -15.83
CA GLU A 203 -12.08 3.46 -16.62
C GLU A 203 -13.21 2.50 -16.24
N HIS A 204 -12.90 1.20 -16.14
CA HIS A 204 -13.87 0.22 -15.65
C HIS A 204 -14.34 0.55 -14.22
N PHE A 205 -13.47 1.08 -13.37
CA PHE A 205 -13.85 1.49 -12.02
C PHE A 205 -14.84 2.66 -12.05
N LEU A 206 -14.58 3.69 -12.86
CA LEU A 206 -15.51 4.82 -13.04
C LEU A 206 -16.86 4.35 -13.59
N MET A 207 -16.85 3.51 -14.63
CA MET A 207 -18.07 2.95 -15.22
C MET A 207 -18.89 2.14 -14.20
N ARG A 208 -18.24 1.30 -13.39
CA ARG A 208 -18.92 0.49 -12.36
C ARG A 208 -19.57 1.36 -11.29
N GLU A 209 -18.97 2.50 -10.96
CA GLU A 209 -19.51 3.46 -9.99
C GLU A 209 -20.51 4.44 -10.64
N GLY A 210 -20.80 4.28 -11.93
CA GLY A 210 -21.78 5.08 -12.67
C GLY A 210 -21.31 6.51 -12.95
N VAL A 211 -19.99 6.76 -12.96
CA VAL A 211 -19.41 8.08 -13.21
C VAL A 211 -19.25 8.30 -14.71
N LEU A 212 -19.90 9.32 -15.25
CA LEU A 212 -19.77 9.74 -16.63
C LEU A 212 -18.68 10.82 -16.79
N LEU A 213 -18.19 11.02 -18.01
CA LEU A 213 -17.18 12.05 -18.29
C LEU A 213 -17.67 13.46 -17.92
N GLU A 214 -18.96 13.73 -18.08
CA GLU A 214 -19.60 14.99 -17.71
C GLU A 214 -19.60 15.27 -16.21
N ASP A 215 -19.55 14.22 -15.38
CA ASP A 215 -19.45 14.35 -13.93
C ASP A 215 -18.04 14.75 -13.48
N LEU A 216 -17.03 14.45 -14.29
CA LEU A 216 -15.62 14.71 -14.00
C LEU A 216 -15.27 16.18 -14.21
N VAL A 217 -14.44 16.71 -13.32
CA VAL A 217 -14.00 18.11 -13.38
C VAL A 217 -12.70 18.21 -14.16
N LEU A 218 -12.65 19.15 -15.10
CA LEU A 218 -11.41 19.54 -15.76
C LEU A 218 -10.52 20.25 -14.73
N GLN A 219 -9.30 19.75 -14.58
CA GLN A 219 -8.38 20.20 -13.54
C GLN A 219 -7.42 21.22 -14.13
N ASP A 220 -7.06 22.22 -13.33
CA ASP A 220 -6.01 23.14 -13.70
C ASP A 220 -4.65 22.44 -13.54
N THR A 221 -3.94 22.29 -14.65
CA THR A 221 -2.65 21.59 -14.68
C THR A 221 -1.59 22.33 -13.86
N GLU A 222 -1.66 23.66 -13.76
CA GLU A 222 -0.70 24.44 -12.96
C GLU A 222 -0.75 24.08 -11.46
N PHE A 223 -1.92 23.62 -10.99
CA PHE A 223 -2.19 23.34 -9.57
C PHE A 223 -2.35 21.84 -9.23
N LEU A 224 -1.88 20.91 -10.08
CA LEU A 224 -1.97 19.46 -9.78
C LEU A 224 -1.34 19.06 -8.45
N HIS A 225 -0.23 19.69 -8.07
CA HIS A 225 0.42 19.49 -6.78
C HIS A 225 -0.48 19.90 -5.60
N ALA A 226 -1.21 21.03 -5.73
CA ALA A 226 -2.10 21.53 -4.70
C ALA A 226 -3.32 20.62 -4.47
N TYR A 227 -3.80 19.93 -5.52
CA TYR A 227 -4.84 18.90 -5.34
C TYR A 227 -4.33 17.71 -4.51
N ILE A 228 -3.06 17.31 -4.68
CA ILE A 228 -2.45 16.25 -3.87
C ILE A 228 -2.33 16.69 -2.40
N GLU A 229 -1.84 17.90 -2.14
CA GLU A 229 -1.77 18.46 -0.78
C GLU A 229 -3.13 18.48 -0.09
N ARG A 230 -4.17 18.88 -0.84
CA ARG A 230 -5.55 18.90 -0.36
C ARG A 230 -6.04 17.50 -0.03
N ASP A 231 -5.81 16.52 -0.91
CA ASP A 231 -6.22 15.13 -0.69
C ASP A 231 -5.53 14.53 0.54
N MET A 232 -4.23 14.81 0.72
CA MET A 232 -3.46 14.41 1.91
C MET A 232 -4.03 15.06 3.18
N SER A 233 -4.30 16.37 3.15
CA SER A 233 -4.85 17.11 4.30
C SER A 233 -6.22 16.58 4.70
N VAL A 234 -7.13 16.38 3.73
CA VAL A 234 -8.47 15.82 3.99
C VAL A 234 -8.38 14.41 4.58
N GLN A 235 -7.43 13.59 4.12
CA GLN A 235 -7.22 12.25 4.68
C GLN A 235 -6.72 12.33 6.13
N ILE A 236 -5.77 13.21 6.44
CA ILE A 236 -5.26 13.42 7.80
C ILE A 236 -6.39 13.89 8.72
N ASP A 237 -7.13 14.93 8.34
CA ASP A 237 -8.24 15.48 9.13
C ASP A 237 -9.32 14.44 9.44
N HIS A 238 -9.65 13.60 8.46
CA HIS A 238 -10.60 12.50 8.65
C HIS A 238 -10.09 11.47 9.66
N ASN A 239 -8.79 11.13 9.62
CA ASN A 239 -8.21 10.14 10.51
C ASN A 239 -7.99 10.68 11.93
N ILE A 240 -7.78 11.98 12.09
CA ILE A 240 -7.83 12.67 13.39
C ILE A 240 -9.26 12.57 13.95
N THR A 241 -10.26 12.97 13.16
CA THR A 241 -11.67 12.97 13.57
C THR A 241 -12.17 11.58 13.95
N THR A 242 -11.77 10.54 13.21
CA THR A 242 -12.16 9.15 13.50
C THR A 242 -11.28 8.47 14.56
N GLY A 243 -10.28 9.18 15.09
CA GLY A 243 -9.39 8.73 16.16
C GLY A 243 -8.41 7.62 15.75
N VAL A 244 -8.09 7.49 14.46
CA VAL A 244 -7.02 6.58 13.99
C VAL A 244 -5.65 7.19 14.29
N ILE A 245 -5.50 8.49 14.07
CA ILE A 245 -4.33 9.26 14.47
C ILE A 245 -4.74 10.34 15.47
N GLU A 246 -3.78 10.83 16.24
CA GLU A 246 -3.97 11.89 17.23
C GLU A 246 -2.86 12.95 17.10
N PRO A 247 -3.19 14.25 17.21
CA PRO A 247 -2.19 15.31 17.27
C PRO A 247 -1.28 15.15 18.50
N THR A 248 -0.01 15.51 18.36
CA THR A 248 0.96 15.49 19.47
C THR A 248 1.24 16.89 20.05
N GLY A 249 0.60 17.93 19.51
CA GLY A 249 0.71 19.33 19.97
C GLY A 249 1.72 20.18 19.20
N ASN A 250 2.70 19.57 18.52
CA ASN A 250 3.79 20.28 17.83
C ASN A 250 3.58 20.43 16.31
N GLY A 251 2.32 20.47 15.85
CA GLY A 251 2.02 20.40 14.42
C GLY A 251 2.26 19.01 13.80
N GLU A 252 2.45 18.00 14.62
CA GLU A 252 2.62 16.60 14.23
C GLU A 252 1.46 15.74 14.72
N PHE A 253 1.31 14.56 14.12
CA PHE A 253 0.42 13.50 14.56
C PHE A 253 1.16 12.17 14.74
N ARG A 254 0.50 11.24 15.44
CA ARG A 254 0.91 9.85 15.60
C ARG A 254 -0.30 8.92 15.56
N TYR A 255 -0.07 7.62 15.44
CA TYR A 255 -1.14 6.64 15.65
C TYR A 255 -1.62 6.61 17.09
N SER A 256 -2.94 6.66 17.28
CA SER A 256 -3.56 6.40 18.57
C SER A 256 -3.52 4.89 18.88
N TRP A 257 -3.91 4.47 20.10
CA TRP A 257 -4.11 3.04 20.39
C TRP A 257 -5.15 2.39 19.46
N ARG A 258 -6.22 3.12 19.15
CA ARG A 258 -7.24 2.68 18.20
C ARG A 258 -6.67 2.55 16.79
N GLY A 259 -5.78 3.47 16.40
CA GLY A 259 -5.02 3.39 15.15
C GLY A 259 -4.11 2.17 15.08
N CYS A 260 -3.42 1.84 16.17
CA CYS A 260 -2.58 0.64 16.25
C CYS A 260 -3.40 -0.64 16.02
N ILE A 261 -4.58 -0.75 16.64
CA ILE A 261 -5.51 -1.88 16.42
C ILE A 261 -6.00 -1.89 14.96
N PHE A 262 -6.32 -0.73 14.40
CA PHE A 262 -6.71 -0.62 12.99
C PHE A 262 -5.60 -1.13 12.06
N LEU A 263 -4.36 -0.68 12.24
CA LEU A 263 -3.21 -1.12 11.45
C LEU A 263 -2.97 -2.61 11.56
N TYR A 264 -3.05 -3.16 12.78
CA TYR A 264 -2.91 -4.59 13.02
C TYR A 264 -3.90 -5.40 12.17
N TRP A 265 -5.18 -5.00 12.17
CA TRP A 265 -6.18 -5.65 11.33
C TRP A 265 -5.94 -5.47 9.84
N GLN A 266 -5.34 -4.36 9.39
CA GLN A 266 -4.95 -4.21 7.99
C GLN A 266 -3.86 -5.21 7.62
N VAL A 267 -2.81 -5.35 8.45
CA VAL A 267 -1.73 -6.31 8.23
C VAL A 267 -2.28 -7.74 8.21
N VAL A 268 -3.09 -8.13 9.19
CA VAL A 268 -3.70 -9.46 9.24
C VAL A 268 -4.58 -9.72 8.01
N LYS A 269 -5.39 -8.75 7.58
CA LYS A 269 -6.20 -8.88 6.36
C LYS A 269 -5.34 -9.05 5.12
N ASP A 270 -4.25 -8.30 5.01
CA ASP A 270 -3.35 -8.39 3.86
C ASP A 270 -2.65 -9.76 3.83
N MET A 271 -2.19 -10.27 4.99
CA MET A 271 -1.65 -11.63 5.13
C MET A 271 -2.63 -12.72 4.67
N LEU A 272 -3.94 -12.54 4.92
CA LEU A 272 -4.99 -13.48 4.51
C LEU A 272 -5.46 -13.30 3.05
N ARG A 273 -5.17 -12.14 2.45
CA ARG A 273 -5.52 -11.85 1.05
C ARG A 273 -4.56 -12.51 0.08
N VAL A 274 -3.26 -12.58 0.43
CA VAL A 274 -2.23 -13.36 -0.28
C VAL A 274 -2.75 -14.77 -0.55
#